data_AF-A0A959K624-F1
#
_entry.id   AF-A0A959K624-F1
#
_cell.length_a   1.000
_cell.length_b   1.000
_cell.length_c   1.000
_cell.angle_alpha   90.00
_cell.angle_beta   90.00
_cell.angle_gamma   90.00
#
_symmetry.space_group_name_H-M   'P 1'
#
loop_
_entity.id
_entity.type
_entity.pdbx_description
1 polymer ?
#
loop_
_entity_poly.entity_id
_entity_poly.type
_entity_poly.pdbx_seq_one_letter_code
_entity_poly.pdbx_strand_id
1 'polypeptide(L)'
;MDPHINFMAKVKLYQTILEKTELYRQAWTENLKPLLRNTLETINRESGLEGEIIEIDELANIGLVQFSLGTEASGIAAKINEKLQKPLIKSKGSLVYQQLFNGKILVLIHYPYIEGFGEPRTPKSIAIYRPEEITEPFIIRHLEEFMQEIINWEDYDDDAPQKIGYHMAFGGDKPKP
;
A
#
# COMPACT_ATOMS: atom_id res chain seq x y z
N MET A 1 -11.63 40.09 -20.37
CA MET A 1 -10.49 39.18 -20.61
C MET A 1 -10.88 38.29 -21.80
N ASP A 2 -10.01 38.16 -22.80
CA ASP A 2 -10.34 37.48 -24.08
C ASP A 2 -10.45 35.96 -23.90
N PRO A 3 -11.61 35.33 -24.22
CA PRO A 3 -11.80 33.88 -24.16
C PRO A 3 -10.78 33.07 -24.97
N HIS A 4 -10.30 33.59 -26.11
CA HIS A 4 -9.32 32.92 -26.95
C HIS A 4 -7.96 32.78 -26.25
N ILE A 5 -7.53 33.82 -25.53
CA ILE A 5 -6.28 33.80 -24.75
C ILE A 5 -6.35 32.75 -23.65
N ASN A 6 -7.50 32.63 -22.96
CA ASN A 6 -7.69 31.64 -21.91
C ASN A 6 -7.63 30.20 -22.46
N PHE A 7 -8.26 29.96 -23.62
CA PHE A 7 -8.19 28.65 -24.27
C PHE A 7 -6.74 28.27 -24.64
N MET A 8 -5.99 29.18 -25.25
CA MET A 8 -4.59 28.92 -25.62
C MET A 8 -3.70 28.64 -24.41
N ALA A 9 -3.93 29.31 -23.28
CA ALA A 9 -3.22 29.01 -22.04
C ALA A 9 -3.50 27.58 -21.54
N LYS A 10 -4.74 27.11 -21.63
CA LYS A 10 -5.10 25.72 -21.26
C LYS A 10 -4.48 24.69 -22.18
N VAL A 11 -4.44 24.95 -23.50
CA VAL A 11 -3.78 24.07 -24.47
C VAL A 11 -2.30 23.93 -24.16
N LYS A 12 -1.60 25.04 -23.86
CA LYS A 12 -0.19 25.01 -23.48
C LYS A 12 0.04 24.22 -22.19
N LEU A 13 -0.80 24.45 -21.18
CA LEU A 13 -0.72 23.72 -19.92
C LEU A 13 -0.90 22.21 -20.12
N TYR A 14 -1.88 21.82 -20.95
CA TYR A 14 -2.13 20.42 -21.30
C TYR A 14 -0.89 19.76 -21.93
N GLN A 15 -0.27 20.41 -22.92
CA GLN A 15 0.95 19.91 -23.56
C GLN A 15 2.09 19.74 -22.56
N THR A 16 2.32 20.72 -21.69
CA THR A 16 3.33 20.63 -20.63
C THR A 16 3.05 19.49 -19.65
N ILE A 17 1.79 19.17 -19.36
CA ILE A 17 1.44 18.03 -18.48
C ILE A 17 1.77 16.69 -19.17
N LEU A 18 1.54 16.58 -20.48
CA LEU A 18 1.90 15.37 -21.24
C LEU A 18 3.42 15.15 -21.23
N GLU A 19 4.20 16.20 -21.49
CA GLU A 19 5.67 16.14 -21.44
C GLU A 19 6.16 15.69 -20.05
N LYS A 20 5.60 16.27 -18.98
CA LYS A 20 5.92 15.87 -17.60
C LYS A 20 5.57 14.42 -17.30
N THR A 21 4.46 13.93 -17.85
CA THR A 21 4.03 12.54 -17.64
C THR A 21 5.07 11.55 -18.16
N GLU A 22 5.63 11.81 -19.34
CA GLU A 22 6.70 10.97 -19.89
C GLU A 22 8.00 11.08 -19.07
N LEU A 23 8.37 12.29 -18.63
CA LEU A 23 9.52 12.47 -17.75
C LEU A 23 9.37 11.72 -16.43
N TYR A 24 8.18 11.74 -15.82
CA TYR A 24 7.94 11.00 -14.58
C TYR A 24 8.01 9.48 -14.80
N ARG A 25 7.53 8.97 -15.93
CA ARG A 25 7.64 7.54 -16.26
C ARG A 25 9.08 7.09 -16.42
N GLN A 26 9.91 7.91 -17.09
CA GLN A 26 11.35 7.67 -17.21
C GLN A 26 12.03 7.72 -15.84
N ALA A 27 11.74 8.75 -15.04
CA ALA A 27 12.33 8.92 -13.71
C ALA A 27 11.98 7.77 -12.75
N TRP A 28 10.78 7.19 -12.85
CA TRP A 28 10.40 5.99 -12.12
C TRP A 28 11.34 4.82 -12.42
N THR A 29 11.49 4.48 -13.70
CA THR A 29 12.25 3.30 -14.15
C THR A 29 13.75 3.48 -13.94
N GLU A 30 14.29 4.63 -14.30
CA GLU A 30 15.74 4.87 -14.34
C GLU A 30 16.33 5.23 -12.97
N ASN A 31 15.54 5.87 -12.09
CA ASN A 31 16.07 6.44 -10.85
C ASN A 31 15.34 5.92 -9.61
N LEU A 32 14.02 6.10 -9.53
CA LEU A 32 13.30 5.90 -8.27
C LEU A 32 13.13 4.41 -7.92
N LYS A 33 12.80 3.54 -8.88
CA LYS A 33 12.65 2.10 -8.61
C LYS A 33 13.96 1.47 -8.08
N PRO A 34 15.15 1.73 -8.68
CA PRO A 34 16.43 1.32 -8.11
C PRO A 34 16.70 1.91 -6.71
N LEU A 35 16.39 3.20 -6.49
CA LEU A 35 16.55 3.85 -5.19
C LEU A 35 15.70 3.18 -4.11
N LEU A 36 14.42 2.92 -4.41
CA LEU A 36 13.50 2.21 -3.52
C LEU A 36 14.05 0.84 -3.16
N ARG A 37 14.42 0.04 -4.17
CA ARG A 37 14.95 -1.30 -3.96
C ARG A 37 16.15 -1.29 -3.02
N ASN A 38 17.17 -0.48 -3.33
CA ASN A 38 18.40 -0.43 -2.54
C ASN A 38 18.17 0.05 -1.10
N THR A 39 17.32 1.07 -0.93
CA THR A 39 16.99 1.63 0.40
C THR A 39 16.23 0.60 1.24
N LEU A 40 15.20 -0.02 0.65
CA LEU A 40 14.38 -1.04 1.33
C LEU A 40 15.20 -2.27 1.68
N GLU A 41 16.06 -2.76 0.78
CA GLU A 41 16.96 -3.90 1.04
C GLU A 41 17.94 -3.59 2.19
N THR A 42 18.46 -2.36 2.22
CA THR A 42 19.40 -1.91 3.27
C THR A 42 18.70 -1.85 4.63
N ILE A 43 17.56 -1.16 4.72
CA ILE A 43 16.81 -1.07 5.98
C ILE A 43 16.36 -2.44 6.44
N ASN A 44 15.88 -3.30 5.55
CA ASN A 44 15.45 -4.65 5.91
C ASN A 44 16.57 -5.45 6.57
N ARG A 45 17.78 -5.40 5.98
CA ARG A 45 18.98 -6.05 6.52
C ARG A 45 19.43 -5.47 7.86
N GLU A 46 19.42 -4.14 7.99
CA GLU A 46 19.93 -3.45 9.19
C GLU A 46 18.97 -3.53 10.38
N SER A 47 17.67 -3.51 10.12
CA SER A 47 16.62 -3.59 11.14
C SER A 47 16.29 -5.02 11.57
N GLY A 48 16.54 -6.01 10.71
CA GLY A 48 16.14 -7.39 10.95
C GLY A 48 14.63 -7.63 10.80
N LEU A 49 13.91 -6.75 10.09
CA LEU A 49 12.45 -6.87 9.87
C LEU A 49 12.04 -8.09 9.02
N GLU A 50 13.00 -8.80 8.40
CA GLU A 50 12.78 -10.00 7.56
C GLU A 50 11.67 -9.82 6.51
N GLY A 51 11.47 -8.59 6.03
CA GLY A 51 10.47 -8.26 5.02
C GLY A 51 10.85 -8.74 3.62
N GLU A 52 9.84 -8.84 2.77
CA GLU A 52 9.97 -9.20 1.36
C GLU A 52 9.76 -7.96 0.47
N ILE A 53 10.62 -7.79 -0.53
CA ILE A 53 10.48 -6.73 -1.54
C ILE A 53 9.91 -7.36 -2.80
N ILE A 54 8.70 -6.93 -3.17
CA ILE A 54 7.96 -7.42 -4.32
C ILE A 54 7.92 -6.31 -5.36
N GLU A 55 8.29 -6.64 -6.59
CA GLU A 55 8.21 -5.74 -7.74
C GLU A 55 7.23 -6.31 -8.77
N ILE A 56 6.32 -5.47 -9.25
CA ILE A 56 5.40 -5.82 -10.33
C ILE A 56 5.58 -4.80 -11.45
N ASP A 57 5.90 -5.28 -12.65
CA ASP A 57 6.14 -4.47 -13.85
C ASP A 57 5.63 -5.13 -15.15
N GLU A 58 4.57 -5.94 -15.05
CA GLU A 58 3.98 -6.66 -16.19
C GLU A 58 3.36 -5.74 -17.26
N LEU A 59 2.96 -4.52 -16.87
CA LEU A 59 2.39 -3.52 -17.76
C LEU A 59 3.35 -2.34 -17.92
N ALA A 60 3.64 -1.97 -19.17
CA ALA A 60 4.48 -0.81 -19.45
C ALA A 60 3.88 0.46 -18.80
N ASN A 61 4.74 1.25 -18.14
CA ASN A 61 4.38 2.50 -17.46
C ASN A 61 3.40 2.36 -16.27
N ILE A 62 3.24 1.14 -15.76
CA ILE A 62 2.53 0.83 -14.52
C ILE A 62 3.44 -0.11 -13.74
N GLY A 63 4.17 0.43 -12.77
CA GLY A 63 5.02 -0.33 -11.87
C GLY A 63 4.57 -0.25 -10.41
N LEU A 64 4.95 -1.26 -9.65
CA LEU A 64 4.76 -1.29 -8.20
C LEU A 64 6.02 -1.83 -7.52
N VAL A 65 6.41 -1.20 -6.42
CA VAL A 65 7.39 -1.72 -5.45
C VAL A 65 6.69 -1.81 -4.10
N GLN A 66 6.67 -2.99 -3.52
CA GLN A 66 6.06 -3.26 -2.22
C GLN A 66 7.09 -3.83 -1.25
N PHE A 67 7.13 -3.28 -0.05
CA PHE A 67 7.80 -3.88 1.10
C PHE A 67 6.75 -4.54 2.00
N SER A 68 6.78 -5.86 2.08
CA SER A 68 5.81 -6.69 2.79
C SER A 68 6.45 -7.30 4.03
N LEU A 69 5.76 -7.27 5.18
CA LEU A 69 6.18 -8.06 6.35
C LEU A 69 5.77 -9.53 6.23
N GLY A 70 5.12 -9.92 5.14
CA GLY A 70 4.73 -11.29 4.84
C GLY A 70 3.45 -11.73 5.54
N THR A 71 3.26 -13.05 5.63
CA THR A 71 2.08 -13.67 6.25
C THR A 71 2.49 -14.67 7.33
N GLU A 72 1.60 -14.92 8.27
CA GLU A 72 1.78 -15.88 9.35
C GLU A 72 0.48 -16.54 9.76
N ALA A 73 0.56 -17.63 10.52
CA ALA A 73 -0.62 -18.19 11.18
C ALA A 73 -1.13 -17.19 12.23
N SER A 74 -2.41 -16.82 12.16
CA SER A 74 -2.99 -15.79 13.05
C SER A 74 -3.15 -16.22 14.52
N GLY A 75 -3.01 -17.51 14.82
CA GLY A 75 -3.43 -18.10 16.10
C GLY A 75 -4.96 -18.26 16.23
N ILE A 76 -5.74 -17.77 15.27
CA ILE A 76 -7.20 -17.91 15.21
C ILE A 76 -7.56 -19.03 14.23
N ALA A 77 -8.57 -19.82 14.58
CA ALA A 77 -9.13 -20.84 13.69
C ALA A 77 -10.65 -20.77 13.64
N ALA A 78 -11.20 -20.91 12.45
CA ALA A 78 -12.63 -21.09 12.24
C ALA A 78 -13.02 -22.52 12.61
N LYS A 79 -13.96 -22.69 13.54
CA LYS A 79 -14.54 -24.00 13.87
C LYS A 79 -15.51 -24.42 12.76
N ILE A 80 -15.17 -25.48 12.05
CA ILE A 80 -16.06 -26.07 11.03
C ILE A 80 -17.02 -27.06 11.69
N ASN A 81 -16.52 -27.84 12.65
CA ASN A 81 -17.29 -28.69 13.57
C ASN A 81 -16.45 -28.98 14.83
N GLU A 82 -16.94 -29.84 15.74
CA GLU A 82 -16.26 -30.15 17.01
C GLU A 82 -14.84 -30.73 16.85
N LYS A 83 -14.55 -31.37 15.71
CA LYS A 83 -13.27 -32.08 15.47
C LYS A 83 -12.39 -31.40 14.41
N LEU A 84 -12.92 -30.41 13.68
CA LEU A 84 -12.25 -29.78 12.55
C LEU A 84 -12.23 -28.26 12.69
N GLN A 85 -11.03 -27.71 12.61
CA GLN A 85 -10.80 -26.27 12.61
C GLN A 85 -9.92 -25.89 11.42
N LYS A 86 -10.22 -24.74 10.81
CA LYS A 86 -9.42 -24.16 9.73
C LYS A 86 -8.63 -22.97 10.28
N PRO A 87 -7.29 -23.02 10.31
CA PRO A 87 -6.49 -21.88 10.75
C PRO A 87 -6.65 -20.72 9.76
N LEU A 88 -6.70 -19.51 10.29
CA LEU A 88 -6.76 -18.28 9.50
C LEU A 88 -5.36 -17.70 9.35
N ILE A 89 -5.07 -17.12 8.19
CA ILE A 89 -3.80 -16.49 7.88
C ILE A 89 -3.89 -15.00 8.19
N LYS A 90 -2.84 -14.46 8.80
CA LYS A 90 -2.66 -13.03 9.03
C LYS A 90 -1.68 -12.48 8.00
N SER A 91 -2.08 -11.41 7.32
CA SER A 91 -1.15 -10.52 6.63
C SER A 91 -0.59 -9.52 7.64
N LYS A 92 0.73 -9.33 7.65
CA LYS A 92 1.44 -8.42 8.56
C LYS A 92 1.53 -6.97 8.04
N GLY A 93 0.85 -6.67 6.93
CA GLY A 93 0.84 -5.36 6.31
C GLY A 93 2.00 -5.11 5.35
N SER A 94 1.89 -4.03 4.59
CA SER A 94 2.89 -3.64 3.59
C SER A 94 2.92 -2.13 3.30
N LEU A 95 4.09 -1.64 2.91
CA LEU A 95 4.29 -0.32 2.34
C LEU A 95 4.42 -0.43 0.82
N VAL A 96 3.62 0.34 0.07
CA VAL A 96 3.50 0.21 -1.38
C VAL A 96 3.78 1.55 -2.06
N TYR A 97 4.63 1.50 -3.09
CA TYR A 97 4.89 2.57 -4.05
C TYR A 97 4.32 2.15 -5.39
N GLN A 98 3.24 2.80 -5.81
CA GLN A 98 2.54 2.48 -7.05
C GLN A 98 2.65 3.63 -8.05
N GLN A 99 3.12 3.34 -9.25
CA GLN A 99 3.06 4.27 -10.36
C GLN A 99 1.61 4.41 -10.87
N LEU A 100 1.15 5.66 -10.95
CA LEU A 100 -0.15 6.02 -11.49
C LEU A 100 -0.06 6.26 -13.00
N PHE A 101 -1.21 6.28 -13.69
CA PHE A 101 -1.29 6.48 -15.15
C PHE A 101 -0.60 7.77 -15.65
N ASN A 102 -0.50 8.79 -14.79
CA ASN A 102 0.15 10.07 -15.08
C ASN A 102 1.64 10.12 -14.65
N GLY A 103 2.24 8.96 -14.36
CA GLY A 103 3.64 8.82 -13.98
C GLY A 103 3.97 9.20 -12.54
N LYS A 104 3.02 9.81 -11.80
CA LYS A 104 3.19 10.10 -10.36
C LYS A 104 3.16 8.81 -9.53
N ILE A 105 3.66 8.89 -8.31
CA ILE A 105 3.79 7.76 -7.40
C ILE A 105 2.83 7.94 -6.23
N LEU A 106 1.88 7.02 -6.10
CA LEU A 106 1.06 6.87 -4.91
C LEU A 106 1.83 6.06 -3.88
N VAL A 107 1.93 6.56 -2.66
CA VAL A 107 2.51 5.85 -1.52
C VAL A 107 1.40 5.52 -0.53
N LEU A 108 1.25 4.25 -0.19
CA LEU A 108 0.18 3.77 0.68
C LEU A 108 0.65 2.64 1.60
N ILE A 109 -0.05 2.51 2.74
CA ILE A 109 0.14 1.45 3.72
C ILE A 109 -1.08 0.52 3.68
N HIS A 110 -0.83 -0.77 3.45
CA HIS A 110 -1.78 -1.83 3.77
C HIS A 110 -1.61 -2.24 5.22
N TYR A 111 -2.70 -2.12 5.98
CA TYR A 111 -2.75 -2.58 7.37
C TYR A 111 -2.66 -4.10 7.47
N PRO A 112 -2.20 -4.63 8.61
CA PRO A 112 -2.39 -6.03 8.92
C PRO A 112 -3.89 -6.37 8.93
N TYR A 113 -4.20 -7.60 8.53
CA TYR A 113 -5.54 -8.15 8.60
C TYR A 113 -5.50 -9.67 8.70
N ILE A 114 -6.58 -10.26 9.23
CA ILE A 114 -6.75 -11.71 9.32
C ILE A 114 -7.79 -12.13 8.29
N GLU A 115 -7.43 -13.09 7.44
CA GLU A 115 -8.30 -13.58 6.37
C GLU A 115 -9.62 -14.14 6.93
N GLY A 116 -10.74 -13.62 6.44
CA GLY A 116 -12.07 -14.07 6.86
C GLY A 116 -12.48 -13.63 8.26
N PHE A 117 -11.69 -12.76 8.92
CA PHE A 117 -12.00 -12.24 10.25
C PHE A 117 -12.05 -10.71 10.25
N GLY A 118 -13.27 -10.18 10.36
CA GLY A 118 -13.52 -8.74 10.30
C GLY A 118 -13.37 -8.17 8.90
N GLU A 119 -13.65 -6.87 8.76
CA GLU A 119 -13.39 -6.15 7.52
C GLU A 119 -11.97 -5.59 7.55
N PRO A 120 -11.16 -5.83 6.51
CA PRO A 120 -9.86 -5.20 6.39
C PRO A 120 -10.00 -3.68 6.43
N ARG A 121 -9.11 -3.00 7.17
CA ARG A 121 -9.06 -1.54 7.14
C ARG A 121 -8.72 -1.06 5.74
N THR A 122 -9.36 0.04 5.31
CA THR A 122 -8.98 0.72 4.07
C THR A 122 -7.50 1.13 4.13
N PRO A 123 -6.71 0.90 3.07
CA PRO A 123 -5.31 1.31 3.05
C PRO A 123 -5.15 2.81 3.34
N LYS A 124 -4.11 3.16 4.10
CA LYS A 124 -3.79 4.55 4.38
C LYS A 124 -2.96 5.12 3.23
N SER A 125 -3.51 6.08 2.50
CA SER A 125 -2.75 6.85 1.52
C SER A 125 -1.86 7.85 2.27
N ILE A 126 -0.53 7.74 2.12
CA ILE A 126 0.40 8.72 2.66
C ILE A 126 0.32 10.00 1.81
N ALA A 127 0.65 9.90 0.52
CA ALA A 127 0.57 11.00 -0.44
C ALA A 127 0.79 10.51 -1.88
N ILE A 128 0.59 11.44 -2.82
CA ILE A 128 0.98 11.27 -4.23
C ILE A 128 2.12 12.24 -4.52
N TYR A 129 3.25 11.69 -4.96
CA TYR A 129 4.46 12.44 -5.28
C TYR A 129 4.77 12.40 -6.77
N ARG A 130 5.53 13.38 -7.24
CA ARG A 130 6.34 13.22 -8.45
C ARG A 130 7.56 12.36 -8.11
N PRO A 131 8.08 11.56 -9.05
CA PRO A 131 9.20 10.66 -8.75
C PRO A 131 10.41 11.36 -8.12
N GLU A 132 10.75 12.57 -8.59
CA GLU A 132 11.90 13.34 -8.08
C GLU A 132 11.72 13.88 -6.66
N GLU A 133 10.50 13.88 -6.12
CA GLU A 133 10.23 14.32 -4.74
C GLU A 133 10.55 13.21 -3.73
N ILE A 134 10.59 11.95 -4.16
CA ILE A 134 10.89 10.81 -3.29
C ILE A 134 12.40 10.63 -3.24
N THR A 135 12.99 11.03 -2.12
CA THR A 135 14.40 10.85 -1.79
C THR A 135 14.55 9.79 -0.71
N GLU A 136 15.77 9.32 -0.46
CA GLU A 136 16.06 8.34 0.60
C GLU A 136 15.50 8.77 1.98
N PRO A 137 15.65 10.03 2.45
CA PRO A 137 15.01 10.46 3.70
C PRO A 137 13.48 10.38 3.70
N PHE A 138 12.83 10.54 2.54
CA PHE A 138 11.38 10.34 2.43
C PHE A 138 11.02 8.87 2.56
N ILE A 139 11.79 7.98 1.92
CA ILE A 139 11.58 6.52 2.01
C ILE A 139 11.69 6.07 3.48
N ILE A 140 12.68 6.58 4.22
CA ILE A 140 12.86 6.29 5.64
C ILE A 140 11.64 6.77 6.45
N ARG A 141 11.15 8.00 6.22
CA ARG A 141 9.95 8.50 6.91
C ARG A 141 8.70 7.67 6.60
N HIS A 142 8.53 7.22 5.36
CA HIS A 142 7.42 6.34 5.02
C HIS A 142 7.53 4.97 5.73
N LEU A 143 8.75 4.44 5.91
CA LEU A 143 8.98 3.23 6.70
C LEU A 143 8.71 3.46 8.19
N GLU A 144 9.10 4.59 8.75
CA GLU A 144 8.78 4.96 10.13
C GLU A 144 7.26 5.03 10.35
N GLU A 145 6.54 5.70 9.44
CA GLU A 145 5.08 5.78 9.49
C GLU A 145 4.45 4.40 9.31
N PHE A 146 4.94 3.59 8.38
CA PHE A 146 4.52 2.20 8.21
C PHE A 146 4.67 1.41 9.51
N MET A 147 5.86 1.41 10.12
CA MET A 147 6.11 0.67 11.35
C MET A 147 5.24 1.16 12.51
N GLN A 148 4.98 2.48 12.61
CA GLN A 148 4.08 3.01 13.62
C GLN A 148 2.66 2.46 13.45
N GLU A 149 2.14 2.39 12.22
CA GLU A 149 0.83 1.81 11.95
C GLU A 149 0.77 0.30 12.26
N ILE A 150 1.86 -0.45 11.99
CA ILE A 150 1.96 -1.87 12.36
C ILE A 150 1.96 -2.02 13.88
N ILE A 151 2.79 -1.27 14.59
CA ILE A 151 2.86 -1.30 16.06
C ILE A 151 1.50 -0.98 16.66
N ASN A 152 0.83 0.08 16.20
CA ASN A 152 -0.50 0.47 16.69
C ASN A 152 -1.58 -0.61 16.43
N TRP A 153 -1.41 -1.42 15.39
CA TRP A 153 -2.32 -2.51 15.09
C TRP A 153 -2.05 -3.73 15.98
N GLU A 154 -0.78 -4.06 16.24
CA GLU A 154 -0.39 -5.19 17.11
C GLU A 154 -0.63 -4.88 18.59
N ASP A 155 -0.31 -3.66 19.01
CA ASP A 155 -0.50 -3.13 20.36
C ASP A 155 -1.93 -2.57 20.54
N TYR A 156 -2.90 -3.12 19.81
CA TYR A 156 -4.28 -2.67 19.88
C TYR A 156 -4.83 -2.93 21.30
N ASP A 157 -4.96 -1.85 22.06
CA ASP A 157 -5.59 -1.82 23.39
C ASP A 157 -7.07 -1.40 23.23
N ASP A 158 -8.00 -2.27 23.60
CA ASP A 158 -9.47 -2.11 23.40
C ASP A 158 -10.11 -1.08 24.36
N ASP A 159 -9.31 -0.19 24.95
CA ASP A 159 -9.73 0.77 25.98
C ASP A 159 -10.48 1.99 25.42
N ALA A 160 -10.57 2.14 24.10
CA ALA A 160 -11.40 3.14 23.44
C ALA A 160 -12.59 2.50 22.71
N PRO A 161 -13.84 2.94 22.93
CA PRO A 161 -15.03 2.32 22.35
C PRO A 161 -15.10 2.60 20.84
N GLN A 162 -14.47 1.76 20.01
CA GLN A 162 -14.76 1.65 18.58
C GLN A 162 -14.89 0.18 18.16
N LYS A 163 -15.83 -0.08 17.25
CA LYS A 163 -16.33 -1.41 16.89
C LYS A 163 -15.32 -2.20 16.07
N ILE A 164 -14.29 -2.77 16.69
CA ILE A 164 -13.66 -4.00 16.16
C ILE A 164 -14.53 -5.18 16.66
N GLY A 165 -15.77 -5.24 16.15
CA GLY A 165 -16.73 -6.27 16.52
C GLY A 165 -16.70 -7.41 15.50
N TYR A 166 -16.88 -8.65 15.99
CA TYR A 166 -17.14 -9.85 15.20
C TYR A 166 -18.20 -9.59 14.11
N HIS A 167 -17.78 -9.30 12.87
CA HIS A 167 -18.57 -9.51 11.67
C HIS A 167 -17.97 -10.70 10.94
N MET A 168 -18.48 -11.90 11.24
CA MET A 168 -18.16 -13.08 10.46
C MET A 168 -18.83 -12.97 9.09
N ALA A 169 -18.05 -12.84 8.03
CA ALA A 169 -18.51 -12.94 6.65
C ALA A 169 -18.70 -14.40 6.19
N PHE A 170 -19.17 -15.29 7.08
CA PHE A 170 -19.64 -16.60 6.66
C PHE A 170 -21.08 -16.44 6.20
N GLY A 171 -21.27 -16.34 4.89
CA GLY A 171 -22.58 -16.40 4.24
C GLY A 171 -23.25 -17.74 4.56
N GLY A 172 -24.04 -17.77 5.62
CA GLY A 172 -25.03 -18.79 5.86
C GLY A 172 -26.25 -18.47 5.01
N ASP A 173 -26.40 -19.21 3.91
CA ASP A 173 -27.62 -19.23 3.11
C ASP A 173 -28.81 -19.46 4.04
N LYS A 174 -29.66 -18.45 4.23
CA LYS A 174 -30.90 -18.61 5.00
C LYS A 174 -31.87 -19.39 4.11
N PRO A 175 -32.50 -20.48 4.59
CA PRO A 175 -33.56 -21.11 3.83
C PRO A 175 -34.69 -20.09 3.64
N LYS A 176 -35.08 -19.87 2.38
CA LYS A 176 -36.25 -19.03 2.04
C LYS A 176 -37.53 -19.69 2.57
N PRO A 177 -38.54 -18.88 2.95
CA PRO A 177 -39.83 -19.35 3.41
C PRO A 177 -40.61 -20.08 2.32
#